data_AF-A0A7C6A8Z6-F1
#
_entry.id   AF-A0A7C6A8Z6-F1
#
_cell.length_a   1.000
_cell.length_b   1.000
_cell.length_c   1.000
_cell.angle_alpha   90.00
_cell.angle_beta   90.00
_cell.angle_gamma   90.00
#
_symmetry.space_group_name_H-M   'P 1'
#
loop_
_entity.id
_entity.type
_entity.pdbx_description
1 polymer ?
#
loop_
_entity_poly.entity_id
_entity_poly.type
_entity_poly.pdbx_seq_one_letter_code
_entity_poly.pdbx_strand_id
1 'polypeptide(L)'
;MGINPGKACSLKVFQSNGDANAIEELPGDIAFQSPGENSILHKGQGLSFTWTKATGADHYIFDLYIEYDYEDTSGWWTYFDLDTIITIFDTTQTSLNIPANIIFPNDVAVVYGGYGYAQILAESGPLLGRVKDGNIKGNGVGYFYAQNESKTLYIIIEETQVGKSVDKIKEPLSQKLLKRRIEQFKKLEATD
;
A
#
# COMPACT_ATOMS: atom_id res chain seq x y z
N MET A 1 15.44 8.70 16.85
CA MET A 1 15.52 10.17 16.63
C MET A 1 14.66 10.41 15.39
N GLY A 2 13.39 10.81 15.57
CA GLY A 2 12.43 10.90 14.46
C GLY A 2 12.68 12.15 13.62
N ILE A 3 12.62 12.02 12.30
CA ILE A 3 12.56 13.17 11.40
C ILE A 3 11.14 13.72 11.50
N ASN A 4 11.00 15.03 11.77
CA ASN A 4 9.68 15.64 11.92
C ASN A 4 9.11 16.01 10.54
N PRO A 5 7.85 15.65 10.23
CA PRO A 5 7.16 16.09 9.02
C PRO A 5 7.22 17.60 8.82
N GLY A 6 7.27 18.04 7.56
CA GLY A 6 7.40 19.46 7.18
C GLY A 6 8.76 20.07 7.51
N LYS A 7 9.78 19.26 7.81
CA LYS A 7 11.16 19.72 8.00
C LYS A 7 12.02 19.38 6.80
N ALA A 8 12.96 20.28 6.51
CA ALA A 8 13.98 20.05 5.51
C ALA A 8 14.84 18.83 5.89
N CYS A 9 14.89 17.85 5.00
CA CYS A 9 15.89 16.80 4.95
C CYS A 9 17.04 17.28 4.07
N SER A 10 18.28 17.12 4.54
CA SER A 10 19.47 17.56 3.81
C SER A 10 20.42 16.39 3.59
N LEU A 11 20.75 16.14 2.34
CA LEU A 11 21.85 15.27 1.95
C LEU A 11 23.13 16.11 1.86
N LYS A 12 24.20 15.66 2.53
CA LYS A 12 25.56 16.20 2.37
C LYS A 12 26.52 15.04 2.17
N VAL A 13 27.20 15.03 1.03
CA VAL A 13 28.20 14.03 0.69
C VAL A 13 29.55 14.73 0.51
N PHE A 14 30.51 14.37 1.37
CA PHE A 14 31.86 14.91 1.31
C PHE A 14 32.73 14.03 0.41
N GLN A 15 33.37 14.63 -0.59
CA GLN A 15 34.24 13.90 -1.52
C GLN A 15 35.58 14.62 -1.71
N SER A 16 36.62 13.86 -2.02
CA SER A 16 37.99 14.39 -2.21
C SER A 16 38.12 15.45 -3.32
N ASN A 17 37.19 15.45 -4.27
CA ASN A 17 37.12 16.35 -5.42
C ASN A 17 36.01 17.42 -5.29
N GLY A 18 35.37 17.53 -4.12
CA GLY A 18 34.34 18.53 -3.82
C GLY A 18 33.07 17.91 -3.24
N ASP A 19 32.27 18.72 -2.55
CA ASP A 19 31.07 18.25 -1.87
C ASP A 19 29.85 18.23 -2.81
N ALA A 20 28.90 17.34 -2.51
CA ALA A 20 27.58 17.31 -3.14
C ALA A 20 26.48 17.48 -2.07
N ASN A 21 25.41 18.17 -2.43
CA ASN A 21 24.29 18.43 -1.53
C ASN A 21 22.93 18.44 -2.23
N ALA A 22 21.89 18.12 -1.46
CA ALA A 22 20.50 18.30 -1.85
C ALA A 22 19.66 18.61 -0.60
N ILE A 23 18.54 19.30 -0.80
CA ILE A 23 17.59 19.62 0.27
C ILE A 23 16.20 19.36 -0.28
N GLU A 24 15.41 18.59 0.45
CA GLU A 24 14.00 18.35 0.18
C GLU A 24 13.19 18.50 1.47
N GLU A 25 11.91 18.80 1.37
CA GLU A 25 11.03 18.88 2.54
C GLU A 25 10.45 17.49 2.82
N LEU A 26 10.57 16.98 4.05
CA LEU A 26 9.83 15.76 4.40
C LEU A 26 8.33 16.07 4.32
N PRO A 27 7.55 15.36 3.49
CA PRO A 27 6.12 15.61 3.43
C PRO A 27 5.44 15.49 4.79
N GLY A 28 4.34 16.22 4.95
CA GLY A 28 3.48 16.20 6.13
C GLY A 28 2.92 14.81 6.42
N ASP A 29 2.23 14.67 7.55
CA ASP A 29 1.59 13.41 7.92
C ASP A 29 0.58 12.96 6.87
N ILE A 30 0.59 11.65 6.58
CA ILE A 30 -0.34 11.00 5.68
C ILE A 30 -0.97 9.79 6.35
N ALA A 31 -2.29 9.64 6.21
CA ALA A 31 -3.03 8.53 6.77
C ALA A 31 -4.28 8.24 5.94
N PHE A 32 -4.65 6.96 5.85
CA PHE A 32 -5.97 6.59 5.35
C PHE A 32 -7.06 7.14 6.27
N GLN A 33 -8.08 7.72 5.64
CA GLN A 33 -9.33 8.12 6.28
C GLN A 33 -10.41 7.06 6.06
N SER A 34 -10.37 6.39 4.90
CA SER A 34 -11.22 5.26 4.56
C SER A 34 -10.42 4.29 3.68
N PRO A 35 -10.45 2.98 3.96
CA PRO A 35 -10.85 2.41 5.25
C PRO A 35 -9.92 2.95 6.37
N GLY A 36 -10.46 3.17 7.58
CA GLY A 36 -9.68 3.74 8.69
C GLY A 36 -8.85 2.71 9.48
N GLU A 37 -9.10 1.43 9.24
CA GLU A 37 -8.47 0.28 9.88
C GLU A 37 -8.51 -0.92 8.94
N ASN A 38 -8.15 -2.11 9.44
CA ASN A 38 -8.20 -3.35 8.66
C ASN A 38 -9.58 -3.53 8.03
N SER A 39 -9.60 -3.85 6.73
CA SER A 39 -10.83 -3.97 5.96
C SER A 39 -11.13 -5.44 5.66
N ILE A 40 -12.41 -5.82 5.75
CA ILE A 40 -12.91 -7.11 5.25
C ILE A 40 -13.59 -6.85 3.92
N LEU A 41 -13.22 -7.62 2.90
CA LEU A 41 -13.74 -7.53 1.55
C LEU A 41 -14.36 -8.86 1.14
N HIS A 42 -15.57 -8.78 0.60
CA HIS A 42 -16.31 -9.92 0.06
C HIS A 42 -16.37 -9.84 -1.47
N LYS A 43 -16.55 -11.00 -2.11
CA LYS A 43 -16.74 -11.10 -3.57
C LYS A 43 -17.83 -10.12 -4.04
N GLY A 44 -17.51 -9.39 -5.11
CA GLY A 44 -18.41 -8.39 -5.71
C GLY A 44 -18.33 -7.00 -5.09
N GLN A 45 -17.50 -6.81 -4.06
CA GLN A 45 -17.20 -5.49 -3.51
C GLN A 45 -15.92 -4.91 -4.13
N GLY A 46 -15.92 -3.60 -4.34
CA GLY A 46 -14.71 -2.83 -4.66
C GLY A 46 -14.10 -2.22 -3.40
N LEU A 47 -12.97 -1.54 -3.57
CA LEU A 47 -12.30 -0.80 -2.50
C LEU A 47 -12.22 0.69 -2.85
N SER A 48 -12.68 1.52 -1.91
CA SER A 48 -12.55 2.97 -2.00
C SER A 48 -11.62 3.46 -0.91
N PHE A 49 -10.50 4.02 -1.34
CA PHE A 49 -9.49 4.61 -0.48
C PHE A 49 -9.66 6.12 -0.46
N THR A 50 -9.56 6.72 0.72
CA THR A 50 -9.36 8.15 0.93
C THR A 50 -8.26 8.35 1.95
N TRP A 51 -7.48 9.42 1.79
CA TRP A 51 -6.37 9.73 2.71
C TRP A 51 -6.27 11.23 3.00
N THR A 52 -5.53 11.58 4.05
CA THR A 52 -5.22 12.98 4.35
C THR A 52 -4.24 13.55 3.33
N LYS A 53 -4.45 14.79 2.90
CA LYS A 53 -3.46 15.50 2.09
C LYS A 53 -2.20 15.75 2.90
N ALA A 54 -1.03 15.36 2.40
CA ALA A 54 0.26 15.69 2.99
C ALA A 54 0.76 17.05 2.47
N THR A 55 1.11 17.98 3.37
CA THR A 55 1.75 19.25 3.00
C THR A 55 3.15 18.99 2.46
N GLY A 56 3.59 19.72 1.43
CA GLY A 56 4.94 19.56 0.88
C GLY A 56 5.14 18.31 0.01
N ALA A 57 4.11 17.48 -0.21
CA ALA A 57 4.19 16.39 -1.17
C ALA A 57 4.13 16.93 -2.62
N ASP A 58 5.01 16.41 -3.48
CA ASP A 58 5.03 16.66 -4.93
C ASP A 58 4.20 15.62 -5.69
N HIS A 59 4.11 14.40 -5.15
CA HIS A 59 3.25 13.32 -5.65
C HIS A 59 2.96 12.31 -4.54
N TYR A 60 2.02 11.40 -4.82
CA TYR A 60 1.79 10.22 -4.01
C TYR A 60 2.15 8.94 -4.76
N ILE A 61 2.52 7.91 -4.02
CA ILE A 61 2.64 6.53 -4.50
C ILE A 61 1.65 5.67 -3.71
N PHE A 62 0.68 5.10 -4.40
CA PHE A 62 -0.26 4.15 -3.83
C PHE A 62 0.19 2.73 -4.18
N ASP A 63 0.52 1.95 -3.16
CA ASP A 63 0.92 0.55 -3.27
C ASP A 63 -0.24 -0.33 -2.78
N LEU A 64 -0.67 -1.28 -3.62
CA LEU A 64 -1.76 -2.20 -3.33
C LEU A 64 -1.37 -3.61 -3.76
N TYR A 65 -1.53 -4.50 -2.79
CA TYR A 65 -1.38 -5.93 -3.00
C TYR A 65 -2.64 -6.66 -2.51
N ILE A 66 -3.17 -7.59 -3.30
CA ILE A 66 -4.26 -8.50 -2.93
C ILE A 66 -3.97 -9.88 -3.51
N GLU A 67 -4.08 -10.92 -2.69
CA GLU A 67 -4.08 -12.32 -3.14
C GLU A 67 -5.21 -13.13 -2.51
N TYR A 68 -5.77 -14.09 -3.25
CA TYR A 68 -6.72 -15.07 -2.70
C TYR A 68 -6.84 -16.34 -3.56
N ASP A 69 -7.27 -17.42 -2.90
CA ASP A 69 -7.64 -18.67 -3.55
C ASP A 69 -9.13 -18.66 -3.93
N TYR A 70 -9.47 -19.17 -5.12
CA TYR A 70 -10.85 -19.22 -5.59
C TYR A 70 -11.13 -20.43 -6.47
N GLU A 71 -12.41 -20.72 -6.66
CA GLU A 71 -12.92 -21.62 -7.70
C GLU A 71 -13.44 -20.79 -8.85
N ASP A 72 -13.05 -21.12 -10.08
CA ASP A 72 -13.53 -20.45 -11.28
C ASP A 72 -14.95 -20.92 -11.68
N THR A 73 -15.55 -20.27 -12.68
CA THR A 73 -16.88 -20.65 -13.21
C THR A 73 -16.96 -22.04 -13.84
N SER A 74 -15.82 -22.70 -14.09
CA SER A 74 -15.74 -24.08 -14.58
C SER A 74 -15.52 -25.10 -13.45
N GLY A 75 -15.42 -24.64 -12.19
CA GLY A 75 -15.22 -25.48 -11.02
C GLY A 75 -13.74 -25.80 -10.73
N TRP A 76 -12.79 -25.12 -11.38
CA TRP A 76 -11.36 -25.33 -11.14
C TRP A 76 -10.85 -24.44 -10.02
N TRP A 77 -10.00 -25.01 -9.16
CA TRP A 77 -9.28 -24.25 -8.16
C TRP A 77 -8.16 -23.44 -8.82
N THR A 78 -8.15 -22.13 -8.54
CA THR A 78 -7.25 -21.13 -9.11
C THR A 78 -6.83 -20.14 -8.03
N TYR A 79 -5.79 -19.38 -8.34
CA TYR A 79 -5.23 -18.33 -7.49
C TYR A 79 -5.29 -16.98 -8.22
N PHE A 80 -5.57 -15.91 -7.50
CA PHE A 80 -5.57 -14.55 -7.99
C PHE A 80 -4.53 -13.71 -7.24
N ASP A 81 -3.78 -12.90 -7.99
CA ASP A 81 -2.92 -11.84 -7.48
C ASP A 81 -3.17 -10.50 -8.19
N LEU A 82 -3.17 -9.44 -7.40
CA LEU A 82 -3.10 -8.06 -7.85
C LEU A 82 -1.97 -7.40 -7.08
N ASP A 83 -0.90 -7.07 -7.79
CA ASP A 83 0.24 -6.28 -7.28
C ASP A 83 0.37 -5.03 -8.16
N THR A 84 0.06 -3.86 -7.59
CA THR A 84 0.01 -2.62 -8.34
C THR A 84 0.55 -1.43 -7.56
N ILE A 85 1.37 -0.64 -8.25
CA ILE A 85 1.89 0.64 -7.79
C ILE A 85 1.35 1.74 -8.70
N ILE A 86 0.70 2.75 -8.12
CA ILE A 86 0.09 3.87 -8.84
C ILE A 86 0.72 5.17 -8.36
N THR A 87 1.37 5.89 -9.28
CA THR A 87 1.87 7.25 -9.01
C THR A 87 0.79 8.29 -9.31
N ILE A 88 0.49 9.15 -8.33
CA ILE A 88 -0.54 10.19 -8.40
C ILE A 88 0.13 11.56 -8.35
N PHE A 89 0.17 12.26 -9.49
CA PHE A 89 0.81 13.58 -9.61
C PHE A 89 -0.10 14.74 -9.21
N ASP A 90 -1.42 14.55 -9.25
CA ASP A 90 -2.35 15.56 -8.73
C ASP A 90 -2.43 15.43 -7.21
N THR A 91 -1.66 16.25 -6.49
CA THR A 91 -1.61 16.23 -5.02
C THR A 91 -2.90 16.74 -4.36
N THR A 92 -3.87 17.20 -5.15
CA THR A 92 -5.24 17.47 -4.68
C THR A 92 -6.12 16.22 -4.71
N GLN A 93 -5.75 15.20 -5.48
CA GLN A 93 -6.41 13.90 -5.45
C GLN A 93 -6.05 13.16 -4.15
N THR A 94 -7.05 12.96 -3.31
CA THR A 94 -6.92 12.26 -2.02
C THR A 94 -7.84 11.05 -1.94
N SER A 95 -8.19 10.48 -3.09
CA SER A 95 -9.03 9.30 -3.19
C SER A 95 -8.66 8.44 -4.39
N LEU A 96 -8.93 7.14 -4.26
CA LEU A 96 -8.76 6.15 -5.31
C LEU A 96 -9.82 5.05 -5.15
N ASN A 97 -10.49 4.71 -6.23
CA ASN A 97 -11.48 3.63 -6.24
C ASN A 97 -10.97 2.48 -7.12
N ILE A 98 -10.91 1.28 -6.54
CA ILE A 98 -10.60 0.03 -7.20
C ILE A 98 -11.92 -0.75 -7.39
N PRO A 99 -12.43 -0.83 -8.63
CA PRO A 99 -13.70 -1.50 -8.90
C PRO A 99 -13.69 -2.99 -8.54
N ALA A 100 -14.85 -3.51 -8.17
CA ALA A 100 -15.02 -4.91 -7.78
C ALA A 100 -14.54 -5.91 -8.84
N ASN A 101 -14.72 -5.61 -10.12
CA ASN A 101 -14.33 -6.50 -11.22
C ASN A 101 -12.82 -6.53 -11.50
N ILE A 102 -12.06 -5.61 -10.90
CA ILE A 102 -10.59 -5.65 -10.91
C ILE A 102 -10.10 -6.59 -9.80
N ILE A 103 -10.74 -6.54 -8.64
CA ILE A 103 -10.37 -7.37 -7.48
C ILE A 103 -10.95 -8.78 -7.61
N PHE A 104 -12.16 -8.92 -8.15
CA PHE A 104 -12.87 -10.17 -8.37
C PHE A 104 -13.30 -10.26 -9.84
N PRO A 105 -12.42 -10.74 -10.74
CA PRO A 105 -12.76 -10.91 -12.15
C PRO A 105 -13.98 -11.83 -12.36
N ASN A 106 -14.57 -11.75 -13.56
CA ASN A 106 -15.87 -12.38 -13.86
C ASN A 106 -15.87 -13.92 -13.77
N ASP A 107 -14.70 -14.55 -13.89
CA ASP A 107 -14.51 -15.99 -13.78
C ASP A 107 -14.44 -16.47 -12.34
N VAL A 108 -14.30 -15.59 -11.34
CA VAL A 108 -14.30 -15.96 -9.92
C VAL A 108 -15.71 -16.42 -9.51
N ALA A 109 -15.89 -17.71 -9.20
CA ALA A 109 -17.16 -18.28 -8.76
C ALA A 109 -17.30 -18.32 -7.23
N VAL A 110 -16.33 -18.92 -6.53
CA VAL A 110 -16.31 -19.04 -5.07
C VAL A 110 -14.96 -18.58 -4.55
N VAL A 111 -14.93 -17.67 -3.59
CA VAL A 111 -13.68 -17.26 -2.93
C VAL A 111 -13.51 -18.10 -1.67
N TYR A 112 -12.33 -18.71 -1.47
CA TYR A 112 -11.99 -19.51 -0.29
C TYR A 112 -11.35 -18.66 0.81
N GLY A 113 -10.70 -17.58 0.43
CA GLY A 113 -10.14 -16.58 1.33
C GLY A 113 -8.80 -16.08 0.85
N GLY A 114 -8.36 -14.99 1.45
CA GLY A 114 -7.10 -14.34 1.08
C GLY A 114 -6.83 -13.11 1.92
N TYR A 115 -5.86 -12.33 1.50
CA TYR A 115 -5.46 -11.11 2.19
C TYR A 115 -4.79 -10.16 1.22
N GLY A 116 -4.53 -8.96 1.70
CA GLY A 116 -3.83 -7.94 0.98
C GLY A 116 -3.36 -6.83 1.90
N TYR A 117 -2.74 -5.83 1.32
CA TYR A 117 -2.43 -4.60 2.00
C TYR A 117 -2.53 -3.42 1.05
N ALA A 118 -2.69 -2.22 1.61
CA ALA A 118 -2.53 -0.97 0.91
C ALA A 118 -1.65 -0.02 1.74
N GLN A 119 -0.83 0.75 1.05
CA GLN A 119 -0.03 1.84 1.64
C GLN A 119 -0.09 3.06 0.72
N ILE A 120 -0.05 4.25 1.31
CA ILE A 120 0.10 5.50 0.57
C ILE A 120 1.34 6.22 1.06
N LEU A 121 2.23 6.55 0.12
CA LEU A 121 3.47 7.26 0.36
C LEU A 121 3.30 8.68 -0.19
N ALA A 122 3.69 9.67 0.59
CA ALA A 122 3.85 11.04 0.15
C ALA A 122 5.34 11.30 -0.08
N GLU A 123 5.70 11.77 -1.27
CA GLU A 123 7.09 12.07 -1.64
C GLU A 123 7.26 13.54 -2.01
N SER A 124 8.41 14.10 -1.64
CA SER A 124 8.93 15.38 -2.12
C SER A 124 10.26 15.16 -2.81
N GLY A 125 10.46 15.83 -3.93
CA GLY A 125 11.65 15.75 -4.76
C GLY A 125 11.38 15.17 -6.15
N PRO A 126 12.42 15.08 -6.99
CA PRO A 126 12.29 14.65 -8.37
C PRO A 126 11.93 13.17 -8.49
N LEU A 127 10.87 12.85 -9.24
CA LEU A 127 10.57 11.47 -9.60
C LEU A 127 11.65 10.90 -10.54
N LEU A 128 12.19 9.74 -10.16
CA LEU A 128 13.14 8.97 -10.97
C LEU A 128 12.57 8.74 -12.38
N GLY A 129 13.36 9.09 -13.40
CA GLY A 129 12.98 8.90 -14.80
C GLY A 129 12.12 10.02 -15.41
N ARG A 130 11.62 10.99 -14.62
CA ARG A 130 10.96 12.20 -15.16
C ARG A 130 11.87 13.42 -15.24
N VAL A 131 12.76 13.60 -14.26
CA VAL A 131 13.67 14.75 -14.23
C VAL A 131 15.06 14.30 -14.67
N LYS A 132 15.46 14.63 -15.90
CA LYS A 132 16.70 14.11 -16.51
C LYS A 132 17.97 14.35 -15.68
N ASP A 133 18.06 15.51 -15.02
CA ASP A 133 19.31 15.99 -14.42
C ASP A 133 19.36 15.83 -12.88
N GLY A 134 18.32 15.24 -12.28
CA GLY A 134 18.20 15.11 -10.82
C GLY A 134 18.17 16.45 -10.06
N ASN A 135 18.33 16.40 -8.74
CA ASN A 135 18.32 17.57 -7.86
C ASN A 135 19.60 17.74 -7.01
N ILE A 136 20.51 16.75 -7.00
CA ILE A 136 21.80 16.88 -6.30
C ILE A 136 22.65 17.94 -6.98
N LYS A 137 23.22 18.85 -6.18
CA LYS A 137 24.08 19.97 -6.59
C LYS A 137 25.51 19.75 -6.12
N GLY A 138 26.45 20.46 -6.75
CA GLY A 138 27.88 20.37 -6.43
C GLY A 138 28.55 19.26 -7.22
N ASN A 139 29.49 18.56 -6.59
CA ASN A 139 30.31 17.56 -7.25
C ASN A 139 29.69 16.16 -7.20
N GLY A 140 28.39 16.07 -7.51
CA GLY A 140 27.62 14.83 -7.54
C GLY A 140 26.41 14.98 -8.47
N VAL A 141 25.94 13.86 -8.99
CA VAL A 141 24.75 13.77 -9.85
C VAL A 141 23.86 12.68 -9.31
N GLY A 142 22.56 12.95 -9.23
CA GLY A 142 21.59 11.97 -8.77
C GLY A 142 20.33 12.63 -8.22
N TYR A 143 19.54 11.80 -7.56
CA TYR A 143 18.22 12.12 -7.05
C TYR A 143 18.24 11.96 -5.54
N PHE A 144 17.64 12.92 -4.85
CA PHE A 144 17.38 12.88 -3.44
C PHE A 144 15.91 13.24 -3.25
N TYR A 145 15.18 12.42 -2.52
CA TYR A 145 13.78 12.64 -2.21
C TYR A 145 13.56 12.38 -0.72
N ALA A 146 12.52 13.01 -0.17
CA ALA A 146 12.06 12.75 1.17
C ALA A 146 10.67 12.11 1.08
N GLN A 147 10.44 11.09 1.88
CA GLN A 147 9.22 10.30 1.85
C GLN A 147 8.65 10.20 3.25
N ASN A 148 7.35 10.41 3.36
CA ASN A 148 6.56 10.04 4.52
C ASN A 148 5.53 9.00 4.10
N GLU A 149 5.16 8.09 4.98
CA GLU A 149 4.29 6.96 4.65
C GLU A 149 3.13 6.82 5.61
N SER A 150 2.00 6.34 5.10
CA SER A 150 0.90 5.95 5.95
C SER A 150 1.23 4.66 6.68
N LYS A 151 0.47 4.41 7.75
CA LYS A 151 0.35 3.05 8.25
C LYS A 151 -0.18 2.13 7.15
N THR A 152 0.34 0.91 7.10
CA THR A 152 -0.17 -0.15 6.25
C THR A 152 -1.59 -0.52 6.65
N LEU A 153 -2.49 -0.53 5.67
CA LEU A 153 -3.85 -0.99 5.84
C LEU A 153 -3.92 -2.45 5.38
N TYR A 154 -4.32 -3.35 6.27
CA TYR A 154 -4.48 -4.76 5.91
C TYR A 154 -5.90 -5.04 5.39
N ILE A 155 -5.98 -5.83 4.32
CA ILE A 155 -7.24 -6.24 3.68
C ILE A 155 -7.38 -7.74 3.90
N ILE A 156 -8.57 -8.18 4.30
CA ILE A 156 -8.92 -9.59 4.47
C ILE A 156 -9.96 -9.93 3.42
N ILE A 157 -9.70 -10.95 2.63
CA ILE A 157 -10.68 -11.46 1.67
C ILE A 157 -11.39 -12.65 2.33
N GLU A 158 -12.69 -12.50 2.58
CA GLU A 158 -13.48 -13.55 3.24
C GLU A 158 -14.17 -14.50 2.25
N GLU A 159 -14.33 -15.74 2.73
CA GLU A 159 -15.00 -16.80 1.99
C GLU A 159 -16.42 -16.40 1.57
N THR A 160 -16.81 -16.74 0.34
CA THR A 160 -18.21 -16.58 -0.07
C THR A 160 -19.04 -17.65 0.63
N GLN A 161 -19.88 -17.29 1.61
CA GLN A 161 -20.77 -18.27 2.24
C GLN A 161 -21.78 -18.80 1.22
N VAL A 162 -21.54 -19.99 0.68
CA VAL A 162 -22.49 -20.71 -0.16
C VAL A 162 -23.09 -21.87 0.63
N GLY A 163 -24.24 -21.65 1.26
CA GLY A 163 -25.31 -22.64 1.46
C GLY A 163 -25.00 -24.06 1.97
N LYS A 164 -23.85 -24.35 2.57
CA LYS A 164 -23.58 -25.64 3.23
C LYS A 164 -23.97 -25.54 4.71
N SER A 165 -24.93 -26.37 5.11
CA SER A 165 -25.51 -26.48 6.44
C SER A 165 -24.51 -26.24 7.58
N VAL A 166 -24.87 -25.34 8.48
CA VAL A 166 -24.11 -24.76 9.60
C VAL A 166 -23.76 -25.76 10.73
N ASP A 167 -23.83 -27.07 10.51
CA ASP A 167 -23.79 -28.01 11.65
C ASP A 167 -22.40 -28.44 12.14
N LYS A 168 -21.29 -28.08 11.48
CA LYS A 168 -19.94 -28.33 12.04
C LYS A 168 -18.88 -27.32 11.60
N ILE A 169 -19.09 -26.02 11.82
CA ILE A 169 -17.96 -25.08 11.79
C ILE A 169 -17.39 -24.99 13.21
N LYS A 170 -16.48 -25.92 13.54
CA LYS A 170 -15.41 -25.61 14.50
C LYS A 170 -14.74 -24.33 14.00
N GLU A 171 -14.51 -23.36 14.89
CA GLU A 171 -13.87 -22.04 14.65
C GLU A 171 -13.32 -21.93 13.23
N PRO A 172 -13.94 -21.12 12.33
CA PRO A 172 -13.64 -21.14 10.90
C PRO A 172 -12.14 -21.17 10.72
N LEU A 173 -11.63 -22.14 9.96
CA LEU A 173 -10.19 -22.31 9.75
C LEU A 173 -9.53 -20.97 9.33
N SER A 174 -10.29 -20.14 8.60
CA SER A 174 -10.00 -18.75 8.26
C SER A 174 -9.74 -17.85 9.48
N GLN A 175 -10.58 -17.83 10.52
CA GLN A 175 -10.38 -17.02 11.73
C GLN A 175 -9.17 -17.46 12.55
N LYS A 176 -8.88 -18.77 12.59
CA LYS A 176 -7.72 -19.30 13.31
C LYS A 176 -6.42 -19.05 12.55
N LEU A 177 -6.43 -19.18 11.22
CA LEU A 177 -5.32 -18.79 10.36
C LEU A 177 -5.10 -17.28 10.38
N LEU A 178 -6.18 -16.50 10.44
CA LEU A 178 -6.16 -15.04 10.54
C LEU A 178 -5.47 -14.56 11.82
N LYS A 179 -5.86 -15.08 12.99
CA LYS A 179 -5.18 -14.75 14.26
C LYS A 179 -3.69 -15.08 14.18
N ARG A 180 -3.33 -16.24 13.62
CA ARG A 180 -1.92 -16.66 13.47
C ARG A 180 -1.14 -15.76 12.51
N ARG A 181 -1.71 -15.37 11.37
CA ARG A 181 -1.03 -14.50 10.41
C ARG A 181 -0.89 -13.08 10.94
N ILE A 182 -1.94 -12.51 11.56
CA ILE A 182 -1.85 -11.20 12.23
C ILE A 182 -0.79 -11.22 13.34
N GLU A 183 -0.72 -12.28 14.14
CA GLU A 183 0.33 -12.45 15.15
C GLU A 183 1.73 -12.60 14.54
N GLN A 184 1.87 -13.25 13.38
CA GLN A 184 3.13 -13.36 12.66
C GLN A 184 3.59 -12.01 12.11
N PHE A 185 2.70 -11.24 11.48
CA PHE A 185 3.00 -9.90 10.97
C PHE A 185 3.36 -8.92 12.09
N LYS A 186 2.58 -8.89 13.18
CA LYS A 186 2.92 -8.07 14.37
C LYS A 186 4.25 -8.45 15.01
N LYS A 187 4.65 -9.73 14.94
CA LYS A 187 5.95 -10.17 15.42
C LYS A 187 7.08 -9.68 14.51
N LEU A 188 6.89 -9.69 13.20
CA LEU A 188 7.87 -9.17 12.24
C LEU A 188 8.11 -7.67 12.45
N GLU A 189 7.05 -6.88 12.59
CA GLU A 189 7.11 -5.43 12.85
C GLU A 189 7.74 -5.05 14.22
N ALA A 190 7.77 -5.97 15.19
CA ALA A 190 8.34 -5.74 16.52
C ALA A 190 9.84 -6.08 16.62
N THR A 191 10.45 -6.53 15.52
CA THR A 191 11.86 -6.96 15.47
C THR A 191 12.81 -5.95 14.81
N ASP A 192 12.27 -4.85 14.29
CA ASP A 192 13.01 -3.69 13.77
C ASP A 192 13.01 -2.52 14.77
#